data_AF-A0A2K6STV7-F1
#
_entry.id   AF-A0A2K6STV7-F1
#
_cell.length_a   1.000
_cell.length_b   1.000
_cell.length_c   1.000
_cell.angle_alpha   90.00
_cell.angle_beta   90.00
_cell.angle_gamma   90.00
#
_symmetry.space_group_name_H-M   'P 1'
#
loop_
_entity.id
_entity.type
_entity.pdbx_description
1 polymer ?
#
loop_
_entity_poly.entity_id
_entity_poly.type
_entity_poly.pdbx_seq_one_letter_code
_entity_poly.pdbx_strand_id
1 'polypeptide(L)'
;RPHLAPPQNVMLLSQNFSVYLTWLPGLGNPQDVTYVVAYQSSPTPGRWRKVEKCAGTKELVCALMCLKKQDLYNKFKGRVRTVSPSSKSPWVESEYLDYLFEVEPAPPLLVLNQTEEILSVNATYQLPPCMPPLDLKYEVAFWKEAGNKTLFPVTPHGQPVQITLQLAASECHCLSARTIYTFSVPKYSEFSQPTCFLLEVPGLFWTHTPCGNLSAQQTRIPE
;
A
#
# COMPACT_ATOMS: atom_id res chain seq x y z
N ARG A 1 16.14 -41.09 -5.37
CA ARG A 1 15.06 -40.48 -4.55
C ARG A 1 14.41 -39.40 -5.40
N PRO A 2 13.08 -39.25 -5.42
CA PRO A 2 12.47 -38.15 -6.19
C PRO A 2 12.96 -36.82 -5.60
N HIS A 3 13.64 -36.05 -6.44
CA HIS A 3 14.14 -34.72 -6.08
C HIS A 3 13.00 -33.72 -6.29
N LEU A 4 12.71 -32.90 -5.28
CA LEU A 4 11.76 -31.81 -5.44
C LEU A 4 12.36 -30.76 -6.39
N ALA A 5 11.55 -30.33 -7.35
CA ALA A 5 11.92 -29.24 -8.22
C ALA A 5 11.99 -27.92 -7.40
N PRO A 6 13.02 -27.09 -7.62
CA PRO A 6 13.13 -25.80 -6.97
C PRO A 6 12.02 -24.83 -7.42
N PRO A 7 11.67 -23.83 -6.60
CA PRO A 7 10.77 -22.75 -6.99
C PRO A 7 11.29 -21.99 -8.22
N GLN A 8 10.38 -21.42 -8.99
CA GLN A 8 10.70 -20.66 -10.21
C GLN A 8 10.34 -19.18 -10.04
N ASN A 9 10.91 -18.30 -10.85
CA ASN A 9 10.62 -16.86 -10.87
C ASN A 9 10.63 -16.22 -9.47
N VAL A 10 11.68 -16.51 -8.70
CA VAL A 10 11.84 -15.98 -7.35
C VAL A 10 12.21 -14.50 -7.43
N MET A 11 11.34 -13.63 -6.91
CA MET A 11 11.49 -12.19 -7.05
C MET A 11 11.18 -11.46 -5.74
N LEU A 12 11.98 -10.44 -5.43
CA LEU A 12 11.63 -9.45 -4.43
C LEU A 12 10.92 -8.27 -5.09
N LEU A 13 9.82 -7.83 -4.51
CA LEU A 13 9.09 -6.65 -4.96
C LEU A 13 8.65 -5.79 -3.78
N SER A 14 8.53 -4.49 -4.00
CA SER A 14 7.92 -3.57 -3.05
C SER A 14 6.48 -3.27 -3.44
N GLN A 15 5.62 -3.17 -2.42
CA GLN A 15 4.25 -2.73 -2.58
C GLN A 15 3.77 -2.10 -1.27
N ASN A 16 3.19 -0.91 -1.34
CA ASN A 16 2.59 -0.20 -0.21
C ASN A 16 3.54 -0.07 1.00
N PHE A 17 4.76 0.41 0.78
CA PHE A 17 5.84 0.51 1.78
C PHE A 17 6.34 -0.84 2.36
N SER A 18 5.84 -1.97 1.87
CA SER A 18 6.26 -3.29 2.29
C SER A 18 7.10 -3.96 1.22
N VAL A 19 7.70 -5.10 1.57
CA VAL A 19 8.51 -5.92 0.66
C VAL A 19 8.05 -7.36 0.75
N TYR A 20 7.92 -8.00 -0.40
CA TYR A 20 7.46 -9.37 -0.54
C TYR A 20 8.42 -10.18 -1.40
N LEU A 21 8.63 -11.44 -1.01
CA LEU A 21 9.26 -12.44 -1.85
C LEU A 21 8.14 -13.27 -2.48
N THR A 22 8.12 -13.36 -3.80
CA THR A 22 7.18 -14.16 -4.57
C THR A 22 7.90 -15.23 -5.37
N TRP A 23 7.20 -16.31 -5.68
CA TRP A 23 7.73 -17.40 -6.51
C TRP A 23 6.61 -18.20 -7.17
N LEU A 24 6.97 -19.01 -8.15
CA LEU A 24 6.12 -20.04 -8.74
C LEU A 24 6.53 -21.43 -8.25
N PRO A 25 5.60 -22.40 -8.22
CA PRO A 25 5.93 -23.79 -7.92
C PRO A 25 6.98 -24.37 -8.89
N GLY A 26 7.82 -25.27 -8.38
CA GLY A 26 8.69 -26.09 -9.23
C GLY A 26 7.88 -27.11 -10.05
N LEU A 27 8.29 -27.34 -11.30
CA LEU A 27 7.61 -28.26 -12.22
C LEU A 27 7.57 -29.69 -11.69
N GLY A 28 6.42 -30.36 -11.79
CA GLY A 28 6.26 -31.77 -11.43
C GLY A 28 6.25 -32.06 -9.93
N ASN A 29 6.22 -31.04 -9.07
CA ASN A 29 6.07 -31.23 -7.64
C ASN A 29 4.63 -31.65 -7.27
N PRO A 30 4.45 -32.51 -6.25
CA PRO A 30 3.16 -32.79 -5.65
C PRO A 30 2.46 -31.54 -5.09
N GLN A 31 1.13 -31.58 -4.94
CA GLN A 31 0.32 -30.46 -4.44
C GLN A 31 0.46 -30.20 -2.92
N ASP A 32 1.00 -31.16 -2.17
CA ASP A 32 1.13 -31.10 -0.71
C ASP A 32 2.47 -30.55 -0.23
N VAL A 33 3.31 -30.05 -1.16
CA VAL A 33 4.58 -29.42 -0.80
C VAL A 33 4.37 -28.10 -0.07
N THR A 34 5.37 -27.72 0.71
CA THR A 34 5.43 -26.46 1.43
C THR A 34 6.72 -25.72 1.10
N TYR A 35 6.82 -24.46 1.50
CA TYR A 35 7.96 -23.62 1.24
C TYR A 35 8.60 -23.16 2.54
N VAL A 36 9.91 -22.92 2.47
CA VAL A 36 10.67 -22.29 3.54
C VAL A 36 11.42 -21.12 2.95
N VAL A 37 11.32 -19.96 3.60
CA VAL A 37 11.94 -18.71 3.16
C VAL A 37 13.07 -18.30 4.11
N ALA A 38 14.12 -17.71 3.55
CA ALA A 38 15.20 -17.08 4.31
C ALA A 38 15.61 -15.75 3.65
N TYR A 39 16.26 -14.87 4.42
CA TYR A 39 16.76 -13.58 3.96
C TYR A 39 18.18 -13.34 4.46
N GLN A 40 18.91 -12.47 3.76
CA GLN A 40 20.19 -11.93 4.20
C GLN A 40 20.32 -10.47 3.77
N SER A 41 21.03 -9.68 4.56
CA SER A 41 21.45 -8.32 4.20
C SER A 41 22.88 -8.34 3.64
N SER A 42 23.16 -7.45 2.69
CA SER A 42 24.45 -7.30 2.00
C SER A 42 25.65 -7.16 2.95
N PRO A 43 25.57 -6.41 4.08
CA PRO A 43 26.71 -6.29 5.00
C PRO A 43 27.09 -7.58 5.74
N THR A 44 26.22 -8.60 5.74
CA THR A 44 26.50 -9.90 6.37
C THR A 44 26.30 -11.04 5.37
N PRO A 45 27.09 -11.11 4.30
CA PRO A 45 26.90 -12.10 3.25
C PRO A 45 27.06 -13.52 3.82
N GLY A 46 26.21 -14.44 3.37
CA GLY A 46 26.21 -15.85 3.81
C GLY A 46 25.45 -16.11 5.11
N ARG A 47 25.07 -15.08 5.87
CA ARG A 47 24.32 -15.22 7.13
C ARG A 47 22.81 -15.22 6.91
N TRP A 48 22.33 -16.30 6.30
CA TRP A 48 20.90 -16.49 6.04
C TRP A 48 20.08 -16.72 7.31
N ARG A 49 18.96 -16.01 7.44
CA ARG A 49 18.00 -16.14 8.53
C ARG A 49 16.67 -16.63 7.98
N LYS A 50 16.08 -17.66 8.61
CA LYS A 50 14.76 -18.14 8.20
C LYS A 50 13.69 -17.13 8.59
N VAL A 51 12.65 -17.00 7.77
CA VAL A 51 11.45 -16.22 8.08
C VAL A 51 10.45 -17.13 8.78
N GLU A 52 10.28 -16.96 10.08
CA GLU A 52 9.47 -17.86 10.92
C GLU A 52 8.02 -17.95 10.45
N LYS A 53 7.41 -16.82 10.09
CA LYS A 53 6.02 -16.74 9.59
C LYS A 53 5.79 -17.50 8.28
N CYS A 54 6.85 -17.78 7.52
CA CYS A 54 6.79 -18.47 6.24
C CYS A 54 7.46 -19.86 6.29
N ALA A 55 7.69 -20.40 7.49
CA ALA A 55 8.24 -21.74 7.64
C ALA A 55 7.13 -22.79 7.41
N GLY A 56 7.21 -23.51 6.29
CA GLY A 56 6.21 -24.53 5.94
C GLY A 56 4.93 -23.94 5.35
N THR A 57 5.01 -22.75 4.74
CA THR A 57 3.85 -22.12 4.09
C THR A 57 3.46 -22.85 2.80
N LYS A 58 2.18 -22.85 2.45
CA LYS A 58 1.68 -23.24 1.11
C LYS A 58 1.49 -22.04 0.19
N GLU A 59 1.56 -20.83 0.75
CA GLU A 59 1.49 -19.59 -0.02
C GLU A 59 2.68 -19.46 -0.97
N LEU A 60 2.47 -18.71 -2.06
CA LEU A 60 3.48 -18.40 -3.07
C LEU A 60 4.08 -17.00 -2.88
N VAL A 61 3.88 -16.44 -1.70
CA VAL A 61 4.34 -15.13 -1.28
C VAL A 61 4.73 -15.16 0.19
N CYS A 62 5.73 -14.37 0.56
CA CYS A 62 6.14 -14.16 1.94
C CYS A 62 6.45 -12.69 2.17
N ALA A 63 5.95 -12.11 3.27
CA ALA A 63 6.31 -10.76 3.67
C ALA A 63 7.74 -10.73 4.24
N LEU A 64 8.60 -9.90 3.65
CA LEU A 64 9.99 -9.66 4.07
C LEU A 64 10.17 -8.23 4.58
N MET A 65 9.18 -7.71 5.31
CA MET A 65 9.25 -6.43 5.98
C MET A 65 9.36 -6.60 7.51
N CYS A 66 10.16 -5.75 8.15
CA CYS A 66 10.37 -5.72 9.60
C CYS A 66 10.83 -7.06 10.21
N LEU A 67 11.73 -7.75 9.52
CA LEU A 67 12.33 -8.97 10.01
C LEU A 67 13.43 -8.67 11.04
N LYS A 68 13.70 -9.64 11.93
CA LYS A 68 14.69 -9.49 13.01
C LYS A 68 16.08 -9.22 12.46
N LYS A 69 16.73 -8.13 12.86
CA LYS A 69 18.06 -7.73 12.34
C LYS A 69 18.08 -7.56 10.81
N GLN A 70 16.94 -7.19 10.22
CA GLN A 70 16.90 -6.72 8.85
C GLN A 70 17.46 -5.31 8.79
N ASP A 71 18.32 -5.08 7.79
CA ASP A 71 18.86 -3.77 7.48
C ASP A 71 18.20 -3.28 6.18
N LEU A 72 17.40 -2.21 6.28
CA LEU A 72 16.72 -1.57 5.16
C LEU A 72 17.54 -0.41 4.56
N TYR A 73 18.66 -0.03 5.16
CA TYR A 73 19.58 0.98 4.61
C TYR A 73 20.57 0.39 3.61
N ASN A 74 20.69 -0.94 3.58
CA ASN A 74 21.53 -1.68 2.66
C ASN A 74 20.70 -2.68 1.86
N LYS A 75 21.25 -3.08 0.71
CA LYS A 75 20.66 -4.11 -0.14
C LYS A 75 20.45 -5.41 0.62
N PHE A 76 19.35 -6.08 0.37
CA PHE A 76 19.08 -7.42 0.91
C PHE A 76 18.45 -8.31 -0.15
N LYS A 77 18.52 -9.63 0.05
CA LYS A 77 17.85 -10.59 -0.83
C LYS A 77 17.17 -11.70 -0.06
N GLY A 78 16.17 -12.30 -0.69
CA GLY A 78 15.45 -13.45 -0.20
C GLY A 78 15.91 -14.73 -0.89
N ARG A 79 15.54 -15.86 -0.32
CA ARG A 79 15.61 -17.16 -0.98
C ARG A 79 14.51 -18.07 -0.49
N VAL A 80 14.07 -18.97 -1.37
CA VAL A 80 13.02 -19.93 -1.08
C VAL A 80 13.40 -21.30 -1.60
N ARG A 81 12.86 -22.35 -0.97
CA ARG A 81 12.95 -23.73 -1.45
C ARG A 81 11.67 -24.49 -1.16
N THR A 82 11.42 -25.51 -1.96
CA THR A 82 10.34 -26.48 -1.79
C THR A 82 10.74 -27.52 -0.76
N VAL A 83 9.82 -27.91 0.11
CA VAL A 83 10.00 -28.90 1.18
C VAL A 83 8.80 -29.84 1.23
N SER A 84 9.07 -31.13 1.35
CA SER A 84 8.11 -32.16 1.70
C SER A 84 8.62 -32.93 2.93
N PRO A 85 7.83 -33.85 3.53
CA PRO A 85 8.30 -34.68 4.64
C PRO A 85 9.57 -35.49 4.31
N SER A 86 9.74 -35.88 3.04
CA SER A 86 10.78 -36.81 2.59
C SER A 86 11.91 -36.15 1.80
N SER A 87 11.77 -34.89 1.36
CA SER A 87 12.72 -34.27 0.42
C SER A 87 12.72 -32.74 0.50
N LYS A 88 13.79 -32.12 -0.01
CA LYS A 88 13.98 -30.67 -0.08
C LYS A 88 14.63 -30.32 -1.41
N SER A 89 14.14 -29.28 -2.06
CA SER A 89 14.80 -28.74 -3.26
C SER A 89 16.05 -27.94 -2.89
N PRO A 90 16.93 -27.63 -3.87
CA PRO A 90 17.88 -26.53 -3.76
C PRO A 90 17.19 -25.20 -3.42
N TRP A 91 17.97 -24.27 -2.86
CA TRP A 91 17.54 -22.89 -2.67
C TRP A 91 17.58 -22.13 -3.99
N VAL A 92 16.60 -21.25 -4.19
CA VAL A 92 16.61 -20.26 -5.27
C VAL A 92 16.56 -18.88 -4.62
N GLU A 93 17.51 -18.04 -4.99
CA GLU A 93 17.68 -16.70 -4.45
C GLU A 93 17.02 -15.68 -5.37
N SER A 94 16.52 -14.58 -4.79
CA SER A 94 16.14 -13.41 -5.56
C SER A 94 17.37 -12.57 -5.90
N GLU A 95 17.17 -11.62 -6.83
CA GLU A 95 18.04 -10.45 -6.91
C GLU A 95 18.01 -9.62 -5.61
N TYR A 96 18.99 -8.74 -5.48
CA TYR A 96 19.02 -7.76 -4.40
C TYR A 96 17.96 -6.68 -4.59
N LEU A 97 17.34 -6.26 -3.49
CA LEU A 97 16.47 -5.10 -3.42
C LEU A 97 17.13 -4.03 -2.53
N ASP A 98 17.16 -2.80 -3.00
CA ASP A 98 17.60 -1.61 -2.28
C ASP A 98 16.39 -0.78 -1.84
N TYR A 99 15.98 -0.91 -0.57
CA TYR A 99 14.66 -0.42 -0.12
C TYR A 99 14.47 1.09 -0.34
N LEU A 100 15.48 1.91 -0.03
CA LEU A 100 15.36 3.36 -0.16
C LEU A 100 15.17 3.82 -1.62
N PHE A 101 15.68 3.04 -2.58
CA PHE A 101 15.53 3.33 -4.01
C PHE A 101 14.31 2.64 -4.63
N GLU A 102 13.94 1.47 -4.13
CA GLU A 102 12.98 0.57 -4.76
C GLU A 102 11.62 0.49 -4.05
N VAL A 103 11.46 1.12 -2.88
CA VAL A 103 10.16 1.14 -2.18
C VAL A 103 9.06 1.75 -3.05
N GLU A 104 7.91 1.08 -3.11
CA GLU A 104 6.70 1.59 -3.79
C GLU A 104 5.73 2.15 -2.74
N PRO A 105 5.39 3.45 -2.78
CA PRO A 105 4.52 4.07 -1.79
C PRO A 105 3.06 3.63 -1.94
N ALA A 106 2.34 3.56 -0.82
CA ALA A 106 0.89 3.40 -0.82
C ALA A 106 0.19 4.77 -0.92
N PRO A 107 -1.04 4.84 -1.47
CA PRO A 107 -1.88 6.03 -1.34
C PRO A 107 -2.15 6.36 0.13
N PRO A 108 -2.34 7.64 0.51
CA PRO A 108 -2.62 8.02 1.88
C PRO A 108 -4.08 7.72 2.25
N LEU A 109 -4.31 7.57 3.56
CA LEU A 109 -5.64 7.67 4.15
C LEU A 109 -5.93 9.14 4.48
N LEU A 110 -7.04 9.67 3.94
CA LEU A 110 -7.40 11.07 4.10
C LEU A 110 -8.27 11.28 5.33
N VAL A 111 -7.86 12.21 6.18
CA VAL A 111 -8.61 12.68 7.34
C VAL A 111 -9.12 14.07 7.02
N LEU A 112 -10.44 14.24 7.06
CA LEU A 112 -11.13 15.46 6.69
C LEU A 112 -11.63 16.16 7.94
N ASN A 113 -11.34 17.45 8.06
CA ASN A 113 -11.89 18.30 9.11
C ASN A 113 -12.38 19.61 8.49
N GLN A 114 -13.64 19.96 8.71
CA GLN A 114 -14.22 21.18 8.18
C GLN A 114 -14.42 22.19 9.30
N THR A 115 -13.99 23.43 9.07
CA THR A 115 -14.29 24.57 9.93
C THR A 115 -14.85 25.68 9.05
N GLU A 116 -16.11 26.05 9.25
CA GLU A 116 -16.82 27.03 8.41
C GLU A 116 -16.76 26.64 6.92
N GLU A 117 -16.16 27.50 6.09
CA GLU A 117 -15.98 27.33 4.65
C GLU A 117 -14.65 26.67 4.28
N ILE A 118 -13.86 26.21 5.26
CA ILE A 118 -12.53 25.65 5.03
C ILE A 118 -12.53 24.16 5.33
N LEU A 119 -12.25 23.35 4.31
CA LEU A 119 -11.95 21.94 4.45
C LEU A 119 -10.44 21.73 4.59
N SER A 120 -10.04 21.26 5.76
CA SER A 120 -8.68 20.83 6.07
C SER A 120 -8.55 19.33 5.76
N VAL A 121 -7.70 19.02 4.79
CA VAL A 121 -7.41 17.64 4.35
C VAL A 121 -6.03 17.25 4.84
N ASN A 122 -5.94 16.24 5.70
CA ASN A 122 -4.68 15.70 6.18
C ASN A 122 -4.46 14.27 5.69
N ALA A 123 -3.20 13.93 5.37
CA ALA A 123 -2.81 12.59 4.95
C ALA A 123 -2.23 11.79 6.12
N THR A 124 -2.69 10.56 6.28
CA THR A 124 -2.19 9.60 7.27
C THR A 124 -1.79 8.30 6.60
N TYR A 125 -0.89 7.56 7.26
CA TYR A 125 -0.28 6.36 6.70
C TYR A 125 -0.21 5.22 7.72
N GLN A 126 -0.43 3.99 7.25
CA GLN A 126 -0.14 2.77 8.00
C GLN A 126 1.25 2.27 7.63
N LEU A 127 2.29 2.91 8.19
CA LEU A 127 3.68 2.61 7.85
C LEU A 127 4.20 1.40 8.65
N PRO A 128 5.05 0.54 8.06
CA PRO A 128 5.74 -0.50 8.81
C PRO A 128 6.62 0.11 9.92
N PRO A 129 6.63 -0.46 11.13
CA PRO A 129 7.30 0.15 12.29
C PRO A 129 8.82 0.23 12.17
N CYS A 130 9.42 -0.60 11.30
CA CYS A 130 10.86 -0.61 11.04
C CYS A 130 11.26 0.30 9.88
N MET A 131 10.31 0.97 9.24
CA MET A 131 10.58 1.77 8.06
C MET A 131 11.52 2.92 8.42
N PRO A 132 12.58 3.18 7.63
CA PRO A 132 13.38 4.38 7.76
C PRO A 132 12.49 5.64 7.69
N PRO A 133 12.91 6.75 8.30
CA PRO A 133 12.20 8.02 8.13
C PRO A 133 12.27 8.43 6.64
N LEU A 134 11.12 8.51 5.97
CA LEU A 134 11.00 8.91 4.57
C LEU A 134 10.37 10.31 4.49
N ASP A 135 10.87 11.15 3.57
CA ASP A 135 10.25 12.45 3.22
C ASP A 135 9.01 12.20 2.34
N LEU A 136 7.90 11.85 2.99
CA LEU A 136 6.62 11.62 2.30
C LEU A 136 5.91 12.95 2.05
N LYS A 137 5.44 13.13 0.83
CA LYS A 137 4.57 14.22 0.41
C LYS A 137 3.29 13.64 -0.18
N TYR A 138 2.27 14.46 -0.34
CA TYR A 138 1.03 14.03 -0.97
C TYR A 138 0.44 15.14 -1.84
N GLU A 139 -0.30 14.73 -2.85
CA GLU A 139 -0.99 15.60 -3.78
C GLU A 139 -2.48 15.26 -3.76
N VAL A 140 -3.32 16.26 -3.49
CA VAL A 140 -4.77 16.10 -3.37
C VAL A 140 -5.42 16.51 -4.69
N ALA A 141 -6.29 15.63 -5.20
CA ALA A 141 -7.26 15.94 -6.24
C ALA A 141 -8.62 16.18 -5.59
N PHE A 142 -9.30 17.26 -5.98
CA PHE A 142 -10.64 17.62 -5.52
C PHE A 142 -11.53 17.93 -6.73
N TRP A 143 -12.76 17.47 -6.73
CA TRP A 143 -13.72 17.72 -7.80
C TRP A 143 -15.16 17.62 -7.30
N LYS A 144 -16.07 18.21 -8.06
CA LYS A 144 -17.50 17.92 -8.00
C LYS A 144 -17.75 16.61 -8.75
N GLU A 145 -18.71 15.79 -8.35
CA GLU A 145 -18.91 14.44 -8.93
C GLU A 145 -18.96 14.41 -10.47
N ALA A 146 -19.59 15.42 -11.11
CA ALA A 146 -19.65 15.56 -12.57
C ALA A 146 -18.64 16.58 -13.16
N GLY A 147 -17.70 17.07 -12.35
CA GLY A 147 -16.75 18.13 -12.70
C GLY A 147 -15.32 17.64 -12.97
N ASN A 148 -14.49 18.58 -13.43
CA ASN A 148 -13.07 18.33 -13.64
C ASN A 148 -12.30 18.27 -12.31
N LYS A 149 -11.22 17.49 -12.29
CA LYS A 149 -10.30 17.39 -11.16
C LYS A 149 -9.39 18.60 -11.06
N THR A 150 -9.40 19.25 -9.90
CA THR A 150 -8.43 20.27 -9.52
C THR A 150 -7.36 19.62 -8.65
N LEU A 151 -6.09 19.74 -9.06
CA LEU A 151 -4.95 19.29 -8.27
C LEU A 151 -4.45 20.44 -7.39
N PHE A 152 -4.23 20.13 -6.11
CA PHE A 152 -3.64 21.04 -5.14
C PHE A 152 -2.12 20.90 -5.13
N PRO A 153 -1.38 21.95 -4.71
CA PRO A 153 0.06 21.87 -4.56
C PRO A 153 0.51 20.71 -3.67
N VAL A 154 1.63 20.10 -4.05
CA VAL A 154 2.27 19.01 -3.28
C VAL A 154 2.57 19.50 -1.87
N THR A 155 2.09 18.74 -0.89
CA THR A 155 2.13 19.10 0.54
C THR A 155 2.96 18.08 1.32
N PRO A 156 3.88 18.50 2.21
CA PRO A 156 4.59 17.61 3.10
C PRO A 156 3.67 16.85 4.07
N HIS A 157 4.01 15.59 4.38
CA HIS A 157 3.32 14.83 5.41
C HIS A 157 3.38 15.57 6.77
N GLY A 158 2.24 15.62 7.46
CA GLY A 158 2.05 16.37 8.71
C GLY A 158 1.55 17.79 8.52
N GLN A 159 1.43 18.28 7.28
CA GLN A 159 0.80 19.56 6.97
C GLN A 159 -0.53 19.33 6.24
N PRO A 160 -1.61 20.03 6.61
CA PRO A 160 -2.90 19.88 5.94
C PRO A 160 -2.99 20.75 4.67
N VAL A 161 -3.70 20.26 3.66
CA VAL A 161 -4.18 21.06 2.53
C VAL A 161 -5.46 21.78 2.94
N GLN A 162 -5.53 23.08 2.73
CA GLN A 162 -6.73 23.88 2.98
C GLN A 162 -7.48 24.10 1.67
N ILE A 163 -8.76 23.73 1.63
CA ILE A 163 -9.65 23.89 0.48
C ILE A 163 -10.79 24.81 0.89
N THR A 164 -10.91 25.97 0.25
CA THR A 164 -12.06 26.86 0.43
C THR A 164 -13.25 26.30 -0.34
N LEU A 165 -14.33 26.02 0.38
CA LEU A 165 -15.57 25.48 -0.14
C LEU A 165 -16.52 26.63 -0.46
N GLN A 166 -17.04 26.64 -1.69
CA GLN A 166 -18.18 27.49 -2.00
C GLN A 166 -19.44 26.80 -1.48
N LEU A 167 -20.10 27.40 -0.50
CA LEU A 167 -21.36 26.91 0.07
C LEU A 167 -22.47 26.97 -0.98
N ALA A 168 -22.56 25.94 -1.81
CA ALA A 168 -23.69 25.67 -2.68
C ALA A 168 -24.41 24.43 -2.13
N ALA A 169 -25.68 24.59 -1.77
CA ALA A 169 -26.46 23.49 -1.22
C ALA A 169 -26.56 22.33 -2.24
N SER A 170 -26.40 21.10 -1.76
CA SER A 170 -26.72 19.85 -2.46
C SER A 170 -25.73 19.38 -3.55
N GLU A 171 -24.47 19.80 -3.51
CA GLU A 171 -23.46 19.33 -4.47
C GLU A 171 -22.49 18.32 -3.85
N CYS A 172 -22.39 17.13 -4.48
CA CYS A 172 -21.47 16.07 -4.05
C CYS A 172 -20.05 16.42 -4.50
N HIS A 173 -19.16 16.53 -3.52
CA HIS A 173 -17.74 16.77 -3.72
C HIS A 173 -16.97 15.51 -3.41
N CYS A 174 -15.95 15.24 -4.20
CA CYS A 174 -15.06 14.09 -4.05
C CYS A 174 -13.63 14.56 -3.93
N LEU A 175 -12.85 13.82 -3.15
CA LEU A 175 -11.41 13.99 -3.05
C LEU A 175 -10.69 12.66 -3.06
N SER A 176 -9.47 12.69 -3.58
CA SER A 176 -8.55 11.57 -3.60
C SER A 176 -7.14 12.12 -3.55
N ALA A 177 -6.18 11.35 -3.06
CA ALA A 177 -4.80 11.78 -3.01
C ALA A 177 -3.85 10.66 -3.37
N ARG A 178 -2.67 11.04 -3.86
CA ARG A 178 -1.55 10.13 -4.05
C ARG A 178 -0.36 10.58 -3.22
N THR A 179 0.49 9.61 -2.88
CA THR A 179 1.74 9.85 -2.16
C THR A 179 2.87 10.03 -3.15
N ILE A 180 3.76 10.95 -2.79
CA ILE A 180 5.00 11.22 -3.50
C ILE A 180 6.13 10.93 -2.52
N TYR A 181 6.99 10.01 -2.90
CA TYR A 181 8.22 9.70 -2.18
C TYR A 181 9.41 10.02 -3.08
N THR A 182 10.36 10.82 -2.59
CA THR A 182 11.54 11.18 -3.37
C THR A 182 12.80 10.85 -2.58
N PHE A 183 13.59 9.92 -3.11
CA PHE A 183 14.95 9.68 -2.64
C PHE A 183 15.97 10.19 -3.66
N SER A 184 16.13 9.46 -4.77
CA SER A 184 16.86 9.92 -5.96
C SER A 184 15.93 10.31 -7.09
N VAL A 185 14.90 9.49 -7.34
CA VAL A 185 13.86 9.70 -8.34
C VAL A 185 12.50 9.74 -7.62
N PRO A 186 11.60 10.68 -7.96
CA PRO A 186 10.26 10.70 -7.40
C PRO A 186 9.46 9.44 -7.79
N LYS A 187 8.82 8.84 -6.81
CA LYS A 187 7.86 7.74 -6.96
C LYS A 187 6.48 8.20 -6.54
N TYR A 188 5.49 7.74 -7.29
CA TYR A 188 4.10 8.13 -7.12
C TYR A 188 3.29 6.87 -6.82
N SER A 189 2.50 6.91 -5.76
CA SER A 189 1.47 5.92 -5.59
C SER A 189 0.34 6.17 -6.61
N GLU A 190 -0.54 5.19 -6.74
CA GLU A 190 -1.87 5.45 -7.27
C GLU A 190 -2.62 6.48 -6.42
N PHE A 191 -3.67 7.05 -6.98
CA PHE A 191 -4.64 7.83 -6.21
C PHE A 191 -5.45 6.93 -5.29
N SER A 192 -5.74 7.41 -4.07
CA SER A 192 -6.58 6.71 -3.10
C SER A 192 -8.01 6.57 -3.62
N GLN A 193 -8.78 5.65 -3.04
CA GLN A 193 -10.20 5.56 -3.35
C GLN A 193 -10.88 6.91 -3.06
N PRO A 194 -11.69 7.46 -3.98
CA PRO A 194 -12.34 8.74 -3.78
C PRO A 194 -13.22 8.73 -2.52
N THR A 195 -13.09 9.76 -1.69
CA THR A 195 -13.99 10.03 -0.58
C THR A 195 -14.93 11.15 -1.01
N CYS A 196 -16.23 10.85 -1.07
CA CYS A 196 -17.24 11.80 -1.52
C CYS A 196 -18.22 12.15 -0.40
N PHE A 197 -18.62 13.43 -0.34
CA PHE A 197 -19.50 13.97 0.69
C PHE A 197 -20.32 15.14 0.15
N LEU A 198 -21.47 15.38 0.78
CA LEU A 198 -22.31 16.56 0.54
C LEU A 198 -21.88 17.69 1.48
N LEU A 199 -21.88 18.92 0.97
CA LEU A 199 -21.73 20.12 1.78
C LEU A 199 -23.10 20.51 2.34
N GLU A 200 -23.31 20.33 3.64
CA GLU A 200 -24.49 20.85 4.35
C GLU A 200 -24.19 22.23 4.96
N VAL A 201 -25.21 23.09 4.98
CA VAL A 201 -25.11 24.45 5.54
C VAL A 201 -25.14 24.36 7.08
N PRO A 202 -24.34 25.13 7.84
CA PRO A 202 -24.27 25.01 9.29
C PRO A 202 -25.62 25.32 9.96
N GLY A 203 -26.18 24.35 10.70
CA GLY A 203 -27.41 24.55 11.46
C GLY A 203 -27.99 23.30 12.14
N LEU A 204 -27.63 22.11 11.68
CA LEU A 204 -27.99 20.83 12.31
C LEU A 204 -26.73 19.97 12.46
N PHE A 205 -26.65 19.25 13.58
CA PHE A 205 -25.56 18.35 13.92
C PHE A 205 -25.11 17.49 12.73
N TRP A 206 -23.80 17.51 12.42
CA TRP A 206 -23.24 16.83 11.26
C TRP A 206 -23.44 15.31 11.33
N THR A 207 -24.01 14.76 10.26
CA THR A 207 -23.74 13.39 9.82
C THR A 207 -22.95 13.47 8.52
N HIS A 208 -21.78 12.81 8.43
CA HIS A 208 -21.16 12.56 7.13
C HIS A 208 -22.12 11.70 6.34
N THR A 209 -22.98 12.31 5.53
CA THR A 209 -23.90 11.59 4.66
C THR A 209 -23.07 11.18 3.44
N PRO A 210 -22.78 9.88 3.25
CA PRO A 210 -22.19 9.43 1.99
C PRO A 210 -23.13 9.86 0.87
N CYS A 211 -22.61 10.22 -0.29
CA CYS A 211 -23.46 10.44 -1.46
C CYS A 211 -24.17 9.11 -1.80
N GLY A 212 -25.35 8.88 -1.23
CA GLY A 212 -26.22 7.76 -1.51
C GLY A 212 -27.09 8.10 -2.72
N ASN A 213 -27.53 7.07 -3.45
CA ASN A 213 -28.44 7.21 -4.60
C ASN A 213 -29.67 8.06 -4.26
N LEU A 214 -29.63 9.36 -4.58
CA LEU A 214 -30.74 10.31 -4.48
C LEU A 214 -31.87 10.02 -5.48
N SER A 215 -31.88 8.85 -6.12
CA SER A 215 -32.86 8.45 -7.14
C SER A 215 -34.12 7.74 -6.59
N ALA A 216 -34.29 7.63 -5.28
CA ALA A 216 -35.38 6.83 -4.70
C ALA A 216 -36.23 7.54 -3.65
N GLN A 217 -36.52 8.85 -3.79
CA GLN A 217 -37.66 9.48 -3.12
C GLN A 217 -38.29 10.56 -4.02
N GLN A 218 -38.99 10.12 -5.07
CA GLN A 218 -40.08 10.91 -5.63
C GLN A 218 -41.38 10.12 -5.46
N THR A 219 -42.03 10.41 -4.34
CA THR A 219 -43.36 9.95 -3.97
C THR A 219 -44.34 10.31 -5.09
N ARG A 220 -44.93 9.29 -5.73
CA ARG A 220 -46.10 9.44 -6.61
C ARG A 220 -47.29 9.93 -5.77
N ILE A 221 -47.80 11.11 -6.04
CA ILE A 221 -49.13 11.55 -5.64
C ILE A 221 -50.09 11.07 -6.74
N PRO A 222 -51.13 10.27 -6.45
CA PRO A 222 -52.17 9.98 -7.42
C PRO A 222 -53.23 11.10 -7.43
N GLU A 223 -53.73 11.40 -8.63
CA GLU A 223 -54.95 12.19 -8.87
C GLU A 223 -56.22 11.49 -8.33
#